data_AF-A0A3N5VPK3-F1
#
_entry.id   AF-A0A3N5VPK3-F1
#
_cell.length_a   1.000
_cell.length_b   1.000
_cell.length_c   1.000
_cell.angle_alpha   90.00
_cell.angle_beta   90.00
_cell.angle_gamma   90.00
#
_symmetry.space_group_name_H-M   'P 1'
#
loop_
_entity.id
_entity.type
_entity.pdbx_description
1 polymer ?
#
loop_
_entity_poly.entity_id
_entity_poly.type
_entity_poly.pdbx_seq_one_letter_code
_entity_poly.pdbx_strand_id
1 'polypeptide(L)'
;MAQPTVSDVLAVNPVLTNMLVGYKQADSRFVAGRIFPVVPVDKKEFTYYILTKKYWFVDSQQTRSAGGKFARGGYGVESASGQAILEGLEHPIPDENRANNQMPLALEQIGLQWLAQQSLIRKERAWATDFMKASVWTTQDNNSATDWSDYQSGDPVTNIKTGKRGISQLTGMTPNTLLV
;
A
#
# COMPACT_ATOMS: atom_id res chain seq x y z
N MET A 1 1.66 -37.34 -61.74
CA MET A 1 0.81 -36.50 -60.86
C MET A 1 1.66 -36.09 -59.67
N ALA A 2 1.83 -34.79 -59.43
CA ALA A 2 2.61 -34.30 -58.29
C ALA A 2 1.82 -34.54 -57.00
N GLN A 3 2.43 -35.21 -56.02
CA GLN A 3 1.85 -35.34 -54.69
C GLN A 3 2.03 -34.03 -53.93
N PRO A 4 1.01 -33.53 -53.21
CA PRO A 4 1.15 -32.33 -52.40
C PRO A 4 2.23 -32.56 -51.34
N THR A 5 3.15 -31.60 -51.23
CA THR A 5 4.22 -31.64 -50.24
C THR A 5 3.66 -31.31 -48.86
N VAL A 6 4.34 -31.72 -47.79
CA VAL A 6 3.92 -31.43 -46.40
C VAL A 6 3.69 -29.93 -46.17
N SER A 7 4.41 -29.08 -46.90
CA SER A 7 4.25 -27.62 -46.96
C SER A 7 2.96 -27.13 -47.64
N ASP A 8 2.34 -27.92 -48.53
CA ASP A 8 1.11 -27.55 -49.24
C ASP A 8 -0.16 -27.88 -48.42
N VAL A 9 -0.04 -28.68 -47.36
CA VAL A 9 -1.16 -29.16 -46.52
C VAL A 9 -1.12 -28.55 -45.10
N LEU A 10 -0.01 -27.95 -44.69
CA LEU A 10 0.11 -27.30 -43.40
C LEU A 10 -0.43 -25.86 -43.47
N ALA A 11 -1.52 -25.61 -42.74
CA ALA A 11 -1.95 -24.25 -42.45
C ALA A 11 -0.78 -23.49 -41.80
N VAL A 12 -0.58 -22.24 -42.26
CA VAL A 12 0.41 -21.27 -41.77
C VAL A 12 0.51 -21.33 -40.25
N ASN A 13 1.54 -22.03 -39.76
CA ASN A 13 2.02 -22.24 -38.40
C ASN A 13 0.95 -22.40 -37.28
N PRO A 14 0.91 -23.55 -36.57
CA PRO A 14 0.00 -23.70 -35.42
C PRO A 14 0.34 -22.67 -34.34
N VAL A 15 -0.68 -22.01 -33.78
CA VAL A 15 -0.54 -21.18 -32.59
C VAL A 15 0.04 -22.05 -31.47
N LEU A 16 1.09 -21.58 -30.79
CA LEU A 16 1.61 -22.24 -29.59
C LEU A 16 0.54 -22.18 -28.50
N THR A 17 -0.21 -23.27 -28.36
CA THR A 17 -1.32 -23.40 -27.40
C THR A 17 -0.86 -23.60 -25.95
N ASN A 18 0.44 -23.66 -25.70
CA ASN A 18 1.03 -23.94 -24.38
C ASN A 18 1.78 -22.76 -23.76
N MET A 19 1.93 -21.63 -24.45
CA MET A 19 2.76 -20.51 -23.98
C MET A 19 2.08 -19.16 -24.18
N LEU A 20 2.08 -18.34 -23.13
CA LEU A 20 1.72 -16.92 -23.18
C LEU A 20 2.80 -16.10 -22.50
N VAL A 21 3.13 -14.94 -23.08
CA VAL A 21 4.04 -13.96 -22.49
C VAL A 21 3.23 -12.75 -22.06
N GLY A 22 3.26 -12.45 -20.76
CA GLY A 22 2.56 -11.31 -20.17
C GLY A 22 3.52 -10.44 -19.37
N TYR A 23 3.37 -9.12 -19.48
CA TYR A 23 4.13 -8.14 -18.71
C TYR A 23 3.26 -7.64 -17.55
N LYS A 24 3.68 -7.92 -16.32
CA LYS A 24 3.07 -7.40 -15.11
C LYS A 24 4.14 -7.05 -14.09
N GLN A 25 3.87 -6.04 -13.28
CA GLN A 25 4.73 -5.72 -12.14
C GLN A 25 4.51 -6.79 -11.07
N ALA A 26 5.60 -7.32 -10.53
CA ALA A 26 5.54 -8.31 -9.47
C ALA A 26 4.85 -7.72 -8.22
N ASP A 27 3.98 -8.50 -7.60
CA ASP A 27 3.23 -8.10 -6.40
C ASP A 27 4.15 -7.60 -5.28
N SER A 28 5.36 -8.15 -5.22
CA SER A 28 6.38 -7.78 -4.23
C SER A 28 6.93 -6.37 -4.37
N ARG A 29 6.65 -5.70 -5.49
CA ARG A 29 7.06 -4.32 -5.78
C ARG A 29 6.00 -3.29 -5.38
N PHE A 30 4.80 -3.71 -4.96
CA PHE A 30 3.82 -2.80 -4.35
C PHE A 30 4.10 -2.69 -2.85
N VAL A 31 4.11 -1.45 -2.35
CA VAL A 31 4.55 -1.16 -0.98
C VAL A 31 3.42 -0.59 -0.12
N ALA A 32 2.41 0.03 -0.73
CA ALA A 32 1.28 0.63 -0.01
C ALA A 32 0.64 -0.33 1.00
N GLY A 33 0.29 -1.55 0.58
CA GLY A 33 -0.33 -2.56 1.44
C GLY A 33 0.58 -3.17 2.52
N ARG A 34 1.89 -2.92 2.46
CA ARG A 34 2.86 -3.37 3.47
C ARG A 34 3.06 -2.33 4.57
N ILE A 35 3.01 -1.05 4.21
CA ILE A 35 3.14 0.05 5.16
C ILE A 35 1.79 0.35 5.82
N PHE A 36 0.70 0.29 5.05
CA PHE A 36 -0.66 0.54 5.51
C PHE A 36 -1.46 -0.76 5.45
N PRO A 37 -1.59 -1.49 6.59
CA PRO A 37 -2.36 -2.72 6.62
C PRO A 37 -3.86 -2.44 6.41
N VAL A 38 -4.53 -3.37 5.74
CA VAL A 38 -5.97 -3.28 5.49
C VAL A 38 -6.74 -3.57 6.78
N VAL A 39 -7.54 -2.60 7.23
CA VAL A 39 -8.45 -2.76 8.36
C VAL A 39 -9.88 -2.85 7.81
N PRO A 40 -10.58 -3.99 7.96
CA PRO A 40 -11.95 -4.12 7.50
C PRO A 40 -12.89 -3.25 8.36
N VAL A 41 -13.85 -2.61 7.70
CA VAL A 41 -14.89 -1.78 8.33
C VAL A 41 -16.25 -2.20 7.80
N ASP A 42 -17.25 -2.29 8.69
CA ASP A 42 -18.59 -2.74 8.31
C ASP A 42 -19.41 -1.66 7.59
N LYS A 43 -19.11 -0.40 7.89
CA LYS A 43 -19.87 0.76 7.39
C LYS A 43 -19.02 1.61 6.48
N LYS A 44 -19.67 2.21 5.47
CA LYS A 44 -19.07 3.17 4.55
C LYS A 44 -18.46 4.36 5.30
N GLU A 45 -19.19 4.91 6.26
CA GLU A 45 -18.70 6.00 7.11
C GLU A 45 -18.36 5.43 8.48
N PHE A 46 -17.19 5.79 8.99
CA PHE A 46 -16.71 5.30 10.27
C PHE A 46 -16.01 6.40 11.04
N THR A 47 -16.09 6.30 12.36
CA THR A 47 -15.32 7.13 13.30
C THR A 47 -14.48 6.20 14.14
N TYR A 48 -13.19 6.49 14.24
CA TYR A 48 -12.27 5.77 15.12
C TYR A 48 -11.79 6.71 16.23
N TYR A 49 -11.57 6.11 17.40
CA TYR A 49 -11.12 6.83 18.57
C TYR A 49 -9.61 6.73 18.72
N ILE A 50 -9.00 7.86 19.07
CA ILE A 50 -7.57 8.00 19.31
C ILE A 50 -7.40 8.27 20.80
N LEU A 51 -6.63 7.44 21.50
CA LEU A 51 -6.30 7.71 22.90
C LEU A 51 -5.23 8.79 22.96
N THR A 52 -5.53 9.89 23.65
CA THR A 52 -4.65 11.06 23.67
C THR A 52 -3.31 10.72 24.31
N LYS A 53 -2.24 10.89 23.52
CA LYS A 53 -0.85 10.58 23.90
C LYS A 53 -0.42 11.17 25.25
N LYS A 54 -0.86 12.39 25.56
CA LYS A 54 -0.46 13.14 26.78
C LYS A 54 -0.64 12.32 28.07
N TYR A 55 -1.71 11.56 28.19
CA TYR A 55 -2.04 10.85 29.43
C TYR A 55 -1.22 9.57 29.64
N TRP A 56 -0.53 9.08 28.61
CA TRP A 56 0.27 7.85 28.66
C TRP A 56 1.70 8.07 29.14
N PHE A 57 2.20 9.30 29.09
CA PHE A 57 3.59 9.65 29.44
C PHE A 57 3.71 10.44 30.75
N VAL A 58 2.64 10.53 31.53
CA VAL A 58 2.61 11.28 32.79
C VAL A 58 2.35 10.33 33.95
N ASP A 59 3.22 10.39 34.97
CA ASP A 59 2.97 9.70 36.23
C ASP A 59 1.93 10.48 37.05
N SER A 60 0.83 9.80 37.36
CA SER A 60 -0.25 10.35 38.20
C SER A 60 -0.38 9.58 39.53
N GLN A 61 0.54 8.66 39.82
CA GLN A 61 0.51 7.87 41.02
C GLN A 61 1.01 8.69 42.21
N GLN A 62 0.27 8.63 43.32
CA GLN A 62 0.62 9.35 44.54
C GLN A 62 0.64 8.40 45.72
N THR A 63 1.60 8.61 46.62
CA THR A 63 1.64 7.90 47.91
C THR A 63 0.41 8.30 48.72
N ARG A 64 -0.29 7.31 49.27
CA ARG A 64 -1.41 7.55 50.18
C ARG A 64 -1.03 7.23 51.62
N SER A 65 -1.63 7.94 52.56
CA SER A 65 -1.62 7.57 53.98
C SER A 65 -2.55 6.38 54.24
N ALA A 66 -2.30 5.65 55.33
CA ALA A 66 -3.17 4.56 55.78
C ALA A 66 -4.59 5.11 56.07
N GLY A 67 -5.61 4.53 55.43
CA GLY A 67 -7.01 4.99 55.52
C GLY A 67 -7.42 6.05 54.48
N GLY A 68 -6.49 6.68 53.77
CA GLY A 68 -6.79 7.63 52.70
C GLY A 68 -7.24 6.97 51.38
N LYS A 69 -7.93 7.73 50.52
CA LYS A 69 -8.31 7.31 49.16
C LYS A 69 -7.11 7.45 48.20
N PHE A 70 -7.02 6.56 47.21
CA PHE A 70 -6.01 6.65 46.14
C PHE A 70 -6.26 7.82 45.20
N ALA A 71 -5.20 8.34 44.57
CA ALA A 71 -5.29 9.28 43.47
C ALA A 71 -6.06 8.65 42.29
N ARG A 72 -6.91 9.44 41.63
CA ARG A 72 -7.70 9.02 40.47
C ARG A 72 -7.01 9.47 39.19
N GLY A 73 -6.73 8.52 38.31
CA GLY A 73 -6.24 8.78 36.95
C GLY A 73 -7.36 8.72 35.91
N GLY A 74 -7.05 9.12 34.69
CA GLY A 74 -7.94 9.00 33.53
C GLY A 74 -7.16 9.17 32.24
N TYR A 75 -7.82 8.88 31.12
CA TYR A 75 -7.28 9.06 29.77
C TYR A 75 -8.22 9.93 28.94
N GLY A 76 -7.64 10.72 28.04
CA GLY A 76 -8.37 11.47 27.02
C GLY A 76 -8.66 10.60 25.81
N VAL A 77 -9.76 10.91 25.12
CA VAL A 77 -10.14 10.28 23.86
C VAL A 77 -10.44 11.38 22.84
N GLU A 78 -9.82 11.27 21.68
CA GLU A 78 -10.09 12.05 20.49
C GLU A 78 -10.81 11.17 19.46
N SER A 79 -11.47 11.77 18.48
CA SER A 79 -12.17 11.04 17.42
C SER A 79 -11.79 11.60 16.06
N ALA A 80 -11.53 10.69 15.11
CA ALA A 80 -11.35 11.03 13.71
C ALA A 80 -12.32 10.19 12.87
N SER A 81 -12.85 10.79 11.81
CA SER A 81 -13.78 10.13 10.90
C SER A 81 -13.15 9.90 9.52
N GLY A 82 -13.66 8.89 8.83
CA GLY A 82 -13.23 8.51 7.49
C GLY A 82 -14.37 7.87 6.69
N GLN A 83 -14.14 7.72 5.38
CA GLN A 83 -15.08 7.09 4.48
C GLN A 83 -14.39 6.02 3.62
N ALA A 84 -14.99 4.84 3.53
CA ALA A 84 -14.61 3.80 2.59
C ALA A 84 -15.30 4.06 1.24
N ILE A 85 -14.54 4.56 0.28
CA ILE A 85 -15.05 4.87 -1.06
C ILE A 85 -15.09 3.59 -1.89
N LEU A 86 -16.21 3.35 -2.58
CA LEU A 86 -16.35 2.26 -3.52
C LEU A 86 -15.77 2.69 -4.87
N GLU A 87 -14.70 2.03 -5.30
CA GLU A 87 -14.12 2.20 -6.63
C GLU A 87 -14.13 0.84 -7.35
N GLY A 88 -14.41 0.83 -8.65
CA GLY A 88 -14.51 -0.39 -9.44
C GLY A 88 -14.07 -0.18 -10.89
N LEU A 89 -13.67 -1.27 -11.54
CA LEU A 89 -13.29 -1.31 -12.95
C LEU A 89 -13.85 -2.60 -13.55
N GLU A 90 -14.47 -2.49 -14.72
CA GLU A 90 -15.01 -3.62 -15.45
C GLU A 90 -14.13 -3.96 -16.66
N HIS A 91 -13.96 -5.25 -16.93
CA HIS A 91 -13.35 -5.75 -18.15
C HIS A 91 -14.36 -6.64 -18.90
N PRO A 92 -15.18 -6.08 -19.81
CA PRO A 92 -16.19 -6.84 -20.52
C PRO A 92 -15.55 -7.74 -21.57
N ILE A 93 -15.99 -9.00 -21.63
CA ILE A 93 -15.56 -9.97 -22.64
C ILE A 93 -16.79 -10.39 -23.46
N PRO A 94 -16.89 -9.98 -24.75
CA PRO A 94 -17.98 -10.39 -25.62
C PRO A 94 -18.01 -11.91 -25.86
N ASP A 95 -19.21 -12.48 -25.98
CA ASP A 95 -19.39 -13.93 -26.20
C ASP A 95 -18.78 -14.41 -27.52
N GLU A 96 -18.78 -13.58 -28.57
CA GLU A 96 -18.13 -13.87 -29.85
C GLU A 96 -16.61 -14.05 -29.69
N ASN A 97 -15.97 -13.22 -28.86
CA ASN A 97 -14.54 -13.31 -28.57
C ASN A 97 -14.23 -14.53 -27.69
N ARG A 98 -15.12 -14.87 -26.76
CA ARG A 98 -15.01 -16.09 -25.95
C ARG A 98 -15.13 -17.35 -26.83
N ALA A 99 -16.11 -17.38 -27.73
CA ALA A 99 -16.36 -18.51 -28.62
C ALA A 99 -15.23 -18.73 -29.65
N ASN A 100 -14.60 -17.64 -30.10
CA ASN A 100 -13.48 -17.67 -31.04
C ASN A 100 -12.10 -17.66 -30.36
N ASN A 101 -12.02 -17.84 -29.04
CA ASN A 101 -10.75 -17.77 -28.33
C ASN A 101 -9.83 -18.93 -28.74
N GLN A 102 -8.69 -18.59 -29.33
CA GLN A 102 -7.62 -19.54 -29.69
C GLN A 102 -6.41 -19.44 -28.75
N MET A 103 -6.50 -18.62 -27.69
CA MET A 103 -5.41 -18.45 -26.73
C MET A 103 -5.30 -19.67 -25.79
N PRO A 104 -4.07 -20.00 -25.34
CA PRO A 104 -3.80 -21.03 -24.33
C PRO A 104 -4.58 -20.91 -23.02
N LEU A 105 -4.98 -19.68 -22.66
CA LEU A 105 -5.64 -19.36 -21.39
C LEU A 105 -7.02 -18.77 -21.67
N ALA A 106 -7.96 -19.02 -20.76
CA ALA A 106 -9.27 -18.39 -20.80
C ALA A 106 -9.13 -16.86 -20.67
N LEU A 107 -9.80 -16.11 -21.54
CA LEU A 107 -9.79 -14.64 -21.54
C LEU A 107 -10.22 -14.06 -20.18
N GLU A 108 -11.09 -14.76 -19.46
CA GLU A 108 -11.54 -14.40 -18.11
C GLU A 108 -10.42 -14.41 -17.07
N GLN A 109 -9.51 -15.39 -17.14
CA GLN A 109 -8.38 -15.46 -16.23
C GLN A 109 -7.37 -14.35 -16.51
N ILE A 110 -7.16 -14.02 -17.78
CA ILE A 110 -6.33 -12.88 -18.20
C ILE A 110 -6.96 -11.57 -17.70
N GLY A 111 -8.27 -11.39 -17.93
CA GLY A 111 -9.02 -10.24 -17.47
C GLY A 111 -8.98 -10.08 -15.94
N LEU A 112 -9.14 -11.18 -15.19
CA LEU A 112 -9.03 -11.17 -13.74
C LEU A 112 -7.64 -10.75 -13.27
N GLN A 113 -6.57 -11.31 -13.85
CA GLN A 113 -5.20 -10.92 -13.51
C GLN A 113 -4.94 -9.45 -13.83
N TRP A 114 -5.46 -8.95 -14.95
CA TRP A 114 -5.36 -7.55 -15.33
C TRP A 114 -6.11 -6.65 -14.35
N LEU A 115 -7.35 -6.97 -13.99
CA LEU A 115 -8.13 -6.21 -13.00
C LEU A 115 -7.45 -6.19 -11.62
N ALA A 116 -6.89 -7.33 -11.18
CA ALA A 116 -6.10 -7.40 -9.95
C ALA A 116 -4.89 -6.46 -10.01
N GLN A 117 -4.16 -6.44 -11.13
CA GLN A 117 -3.04 -5.53 -11.35
C GLN A 117 -3.47 -4.06 -11.29
N GLN A 118 -4.57 -3.70 -11.96
CA GLN A 118 -5.12 -2.34 -11.94
C GLN A 118 -5.50 -1.91 -10.53
N SER A 119 -6.09 -2.82 -9.74
CA SER A 119 -6.41 -2.56 -8.33
C SER A 119 -5.15 -2.26 -7.50
N LEU A 120 -4.07 -3.04 -7.68
CA LEU A 120 -2.80 -2.81 -6.97
C LEU A 120 -2.16 -1.47 -7.35
N ILE A 121 -2.14 -1.13 -8.64
CA ILE A 121 -1.61 0.16 -9.12
C ILE A 121 -2.42 1.32 -8.55
N ARG A 122 -3.75 1.22 -8.53
CA ARG A 122 -4.61 2.26 -7.96
C ARG A 122 -4.33 2.48 -6.49
N LYS A 123 -4.21 1.40 -5.70
CA LYS A 123 -3.86 1.47 -4.27
C LYS A 123 -2.53 2.17 -4.04
N GLU A 124 -1.50 1.84 -4.84
CA GLU A 124 -0.19 2.47 -4.74
C GLU A 124 -0.23 3.97 -5.08
N ARG A 125 -0.92 4.32 -6.18
CA ARG A 125 -1.08 5.72 -6.59
C ARG A 125 -1.86 6.54 -5.57
N ALA A 126 -2.94 5.99 -5.03
CA ALA A 126 -3.75 6.67 -4.01
C ALA A 126 -2.91 6.93 -2.77
N TRP A 127 -2.22 5.90 -2.27
CA TRP A 127 -1.33 6.02 -1.12
C TRP A 127 -0.23 7.06 -1.34
N ALA A 128 0.47 7.03 -2.49
CA ALA A 128 1.50 8.03 -2.79
C ALA A 128 0.92 9.45 -2.85
N THR A 129 -0.25 9.63 -3.48
CA THR A 129 -0.90 10.95 -3.59
C THR A 129 -1.32 11.50 -2.22
N ASP A 130 -1.83 10.64 -1.35
CA ASP A 130 -2.40 11.06 -0.07
C ASP A 130 -1.34 11.25 1.01
N PHE A 131 -0.30 10.43 1.02
CA PHE A 131 0.69 10.39 2.10
C PHE A 131 2.08 10.91 1.70
N MET A 132 2.47 10.92 0.42
CA MET A 132 3.78 11.44 -0.02
C MET A 132 3.69 12.91 -0.46
N LYS A 133 3.04 13.75 0.35
CA LYS A 133 2.93 15.19 0.12
C LYS A 133 3.29 15.97 1.37
N ALA A 134 3.68 17.23 1.16
CA ALA A 134 3.98 18.15 2.24
C ALA A 134 2.76 18.36 3.16
N SER A 135 3.03 18.66 4.43
CA SER A 135 2.02 19.00 5.45
C SER A 135 1.12 17.85 5.92
N VAL A 136 1.35 16.61 5.48
CA VAL A 136 0.71 15.41 6.05
C VAL A 136 1.45 14.93 7.29
N TRP A 137 2.78 15.08 7.30
CA TRP A 137 3.64 14.62 8.39
C TRP A 137 4.11 15.79 9.25
N THR A 138 4.16 15.56 10.56
CA THR A 138 4.62 16.56 11.54
C THR A 138 6.09 16.94 11.35
N THR A 139 6.92 16.01 10.87
CA THR A 139 8.33 16.23 10.55
C THR A 139 8.54 15.96 9.08
N GLN A 140 9.01 16.96 8.34
CA GLN A 140 9.28 16.89 6.91
C GLN A 140 10.59 17.63 6.63
N ASP A 141 11.42 17.06 5.75
CA ASP A 141 12.58 17.71 5.18
C ASP A 141 12.34 17.85 3.68
N ASN A 142 12.06 19.08 3.25
CA ASN A 142 11.82 19.43 1.85
C ASN A 142 12.74 20.60 1.48
N ASN A 143 14.03 20.43 1.78
CA ASN A 143 15.06 21.41 1.52
C ASN A 143 16.03 20.86 0.47
N SER A 144 16.05 21.50 -0.71
CA SER A 144 16.92 21.07 -1.81
C SER A 144 18.42 21.17 -1.49
N ALA A 145 18.80 21.92 -0.45
CA ALA A 145 20.19 21.99 0.02
C ALA A 145 20.62 20.79 0.88
N THR A 146 19.69 19.92 1.29
CA THR A 146 19.97 18.69 2.08
C THR A 146 19.57 17.42 1.33
N ASP A 147 19.27 17.53 0.03
CA ASP A 147 18.95 16.39 -0.81
C ASP A 147 20.07 15.35 -0.81
N TRP A 148 19.72 14.07 -0.77
CA TRP A 148 20.69 12.97 -0.70
C TRP A 148 21.49 12.76 -1.99
N SER A 149 21.12 13.47 -3.06
CA SER A 149 21.90 13.53 -4.31
C SER A 149 23.04 14.54 -4.25
N ASP A 150 23.06 15.46 -3.26
CA ASP A 150 24.17 16.38 -3.05
C ASP A 150 25.32 15.68 -2.31
N TYR A 151 26.48 15.59 -2.98
CA TYR A 151 27.68 14.98 -2.44
C TYR A 151 28.33 15.79 -1.30
N GLN A 152 28.11 17.11 -1.24
CA GLN A 152 28.73 17.98 -0.24
C GLN A 152 27.89 18.08 1.03
N SER A 153 26.57 18.23 0.88
CA SER A 153 25.67 18.57 1.99
C SER A 153 24.70 17.44 2.35
N GLY A 154 24.53 16.44 1.49
CA GLY A 154 23.65 15.29 1.73
C GLY A 154 24.24 14.35 2.79
N ASP A 155 23.55 14.21 3.93
CA ASP A 155 23.92 13.25 4.98
C ASP A 155 22.74 12.31 5.30
N PRO A 156 22.51 11.29 4.45
CA PRO A 156 21.42 10.33 4.64
C PRO A 156 21.50 9.60 5.98
N VAL A 157 22.70 9.34 6.49
CA VAL A 157 22.90 8.60 7.74
C VAL A 157 22.41 9.44 8.92
N THR A 158 22.77 10.72 8.96
CA THR A 158 22.30 11.62 10.01
C THR A 158 20.81 11.91 9.88
N ASN A 159 20.27 12.03 8.66
CA ASN A 159 18.83 12.22 8.47
C ASN A 159 18.03 11.01 8.97
N ILE A 160 18.43 9.78 8.62
CA ILE A 160 17.77 8.55 9.11
C ILE A 160 17.87 8.44 10.63
N LYS A 161 19.03 8.72 11.24
CA LYS A 161 19.19 8.69 12.71
C LYS A 161 18.30 9.74 13.40
N THR A 162 18.19 10.92 12.82
CA THR A 162 17.33 12.00 13.31
C THR A 162 15.85 11.59 13.22
N GLY A 163 15.41 11.02 12.09
CA GLY A 163 14.06 10.48 11.94
C GLY A 163 13.74 9.38 12.97
N LYS A 164 14.67 8.43 13.17
CA LYS A 164 14.54 7.38 14.20
C LYS A 164 14.37 7.97 15.61
N ARG A 165 15.18 8.98 15.94
CA ARG A 165 15.10 9.66 17.25
C ARG A 165 13.78 10.41 17.40
N GLY A 166 13.32 11.10 16.37
CA GLY A 166 12.03 11.82 16.38
C GLY A 166 10.86 10.88 16.65
N ILE A 167 10.76 9.77 15.93
CA ILE A 167 9.70 8.76 16.15
C ILE A 167 9.79 8.17 17.56
N SER A 168 11.00 7.85 18.03
CA SER A 168 11.21 7.31 19.38
C SER A 168 10.79 8.28 20.48
N GLN A 169 11.09 9.58 20.34
CA GLN A 169 10.63 10.61 21.28
C GLN A 169 9.12 10.82 21.21
N LEU A 170 8.51 10.61 20.04
CA LEU A 170 7.07 10.81 19.85
C LEU A 170 6.23 9.60 20.25
N THR A 171 6.74 8.38 20.23
CA THR A 171 5.93 7.18 20.47
C THR A 171 6.43 6.36 21.65
N GLY A 172 7.65 6.60 22.12
CA GLY A 172 8.34 5.73 23.07
C GLY A 172 8.85 4.44 22.44
N MET A 173 8.67 4.23 21.12
CA MET A 173 9.08 3.02 20.40
C MET A 173 10.00 3.37 19.24
N THR A 174 10.98 2.51 18.96
CA THR A 174 11.82 2.66 17.77
C THR A 174 11.03 2.26 16.51
N PRO A 175 11.15 3.00 15.39
CA PRO A 175 10.49 2.62 14.14
C PRO A 175 11.02 1.27 13.62
N ASN A 176 10.14 0.50 12.99
CA ASN A 176 10.41 -0.84 12.47
C ASN A 176 10.53 -0.90 10.94
N THR A 177 10.04 0.11 10.22
CA THR A 177 10.01 0.15 8.76
C THR A 177 10.63 1.44 8.25
N LEU A 178 11.49 1.33 7.24
CA LEU A 178 11.99 2.45 6.45
C LEU A 178 11.61 2.20 4.99
N LEU A 179 11.02 3.21 4.35
CA LEU A 179 10.78 3.23 2.93
C LEU A 179 11.76 4.20 2.29
N VAL A 180 12.40 3.78 1.19
CA VAL A 180 13.29 4.56 0.35
C VAL A 180 12.83 4.41 -1.10
#